data_AF-A0A6G1KRA5-F1
#
_entry.id   AF-A0A6G1KRA5-F1
#
_cell.length_a   1.000
_cell.length_b   1.000
_cell.length_c   1.000
_cell.angle_alpha   90.00
_cell.angle_beta   90.00
_cell.angle_gamma   90.00
#
_symmetry.space_group_name_H-M   'P 1'
#
loop_
_entity.id
_entity.type
_entity.pdbx_description
1 polymer ?
#
loop_
_entity_poly.entity_id
_entity_poly.type
_entity_poly.pdbx_seq_one_letter_code
_entity_poly.pdbx_strand_id
1 'polypeptide(L)'
;MRPDSAVLSPLPLPSTQILHGPEDPTAMITKLSLNPPTQPEFDKLHRSSTTMTQKEFFEKQAFRNSAILCDVRGTRVEYAQKMFSEEDSHEVRMVEACQNCRICVVRKRETAGADSETVRMMTSIWVFSDDNIVRMQLTLADDQMYVPYSSYFSPEKISMTVSCELEYHDVRYGTRLLKSVRTTWINYVFETTQESTLFQNELMGRTLLGTFRTEKTMRVHEKSLSGTFSYAEQMCGMENLRVWEDSDTAAVMALIHFSAHFKKGYLAFYLNSSRDPIRLKEEGCREIKIRGLKVPLERAGGGGGGGEKRREAMVAVSGKAAQGGGGGGGGGGKETKKKIVEGARIEFCTEVEKIDFLALVKQCQTRCCLDLPDLLGVN
;
A
#
# COMPACT_ATOMS: atom_id res chain seq x y z
N MET A 1 43.99 32.82 -39.18
CA MET A 1 44.38 32.53 -37.78
C MET A 1 43.12 32.26 -36.98
N ARG A 2 42.90 31.00 -36.59
CA ARG A 2 41.80 30.53 -35.73
C ARG A 2 42.40 30.14 -34.38
N PRO A 3 41.78 30.45 -33.24
CA PRO A 3 42.15 29.85 -31.97
C PRO A 3 41.25 28.65 -31.64
N ASP A 4 41.94 27.52 -31.53
CA ASP A 4 41.80 26.31 -30.72
C ASP A 4 40.47 25.93 -30.05
N SER A 5 40.02 24.76 -30.48
CA SER A 5 39.05 23.87 -29.84
C SER A 5 39.54 23.40 -28.46
N ALA A 6 38.73 23.66 -27.43
CA ALA A 6 38.87 22.98 -26.13
C ALA A 6 38.40 21.52 -26.27
N VAL A 7 39.36 20.60 -26.23
CA VAL A 7 39.14 19.15 -26.16
C VAL A 7 38.72 18.80 -24.73
N LEU A 8 37.47 18.34 -24.56
CA LEU A 8 36.99 17.75 -23.31
C LEU A 8 37.53 16.32 -23.18
N SER A 9 38.02 15.98 -21.99
CA SER A 9 38.57 14.65 -21.66
C SER A 9 37.50 13.55 -21.77
N PRO A 10 37.80 12.39 -22.36
CA PRO A 10 36.86 11.27 -22.41
C PRO A 10 36.69 10.63 -21.04
N LEU A 11 35.43 10.38 -20.66
CA LEU A 11 35.07 9.59 -19.48
C LEU A 11 35.50 8.11 -19.66
N PRO A 12 35.87 7.41 -18.58
CA PRO A 12 36.28 6.02 -18.67
C PRO A 12 35.10 5.09 -19.01
N LEU A 13 35.36 4.10 -19.87
CA LEU A 13 34.43 3.05 -20.27
C LEU A 13 34.10 2.11 -19.09
N PRO A 14 32.87 1.55 -19.03
CA PRO A 14 32.51 0.53 -18.04
C PRO A 14 33.26 -0.77 -18.32
N SER A 15 33.85 -1.34 -17.27
CA SER A 15 34.61 -2.60 -17.32
C SER A 15 33.69 -3.80 -17.53
N THR A 16 33.66 -4.34 -18.75
CA THR A 16 33.31 -5.73 -19.02
C THR A 16 34.58 -6.55 -19.16
N GLN A 17 34.86 -7.43 -18.20
CA GLN A 17 35.82 -8.53 -18.40
C GLN A 17 35.17 -9.84 -17.98
N ILE A 18 34.65 -10.53 -19.00
CA ILE A 18 34.47 -11.97 -19.02
C ILE A 18 35.84 -12.54 -19.34
N LEU A 19 36.40 -13.37 -18.46
CA LEU A 19 37.58 -14.17 -18.76
C LEU A 19 37.20 -15.65 -18.72
N HIS A 20 37.15 -16.27 -19.89
CA HIS A 20 37.25 -17.72 -20.04
C HIS A 20 38.73 -18.11 -20.12
N GLY A 21 39.12 -19.17 -19.41
CA GLY A 21 40.43 -19.81 -19.49
C GLY A 21 40.40 -21.20 -18.83
N PRO A 22 41.32 -22.11 -19.21
CA PRO A 22 40.97 -23.42 -19.75
C PRO A 22 41.08 -24.61 -18.78
N GLU A 23 40.52 -25.73 -19.23
CA GLU A 23 40.63 -27.10 -18.68
C GLU A 23 42.08 -27.57 -18.60
N ASP A 24 42.49 -28.22 -17.48
CA ASP A 24 42.96 -29.62 -17.44
C ASP A 24 43.34 -30.06 -15.98
N PRO A 25 43.63 -31.34 -15.66
CA PRO A 25 42.94 -32.04 -14.60
C PRO A 25 43.84 -32.52 -13.45
N THR A 26 43.19 -33.03 -12.41
CA THR A 26 43.70 -34.00 -11.42
C THR A 26 44.49 -33.47 -10.21
N ALA A 27 44.10 -34.05 -9.07
CA ALA A 27 44.70 -34.05 -7.74
C ALA A 27 44.36 -32.85 -6.82
N MET A 28 43.85 -33.03 -5.60
CA MET A 28 43.47 -34.20 -4.82
C MET A 28 42.58 -33.69 -3.66
N ILE A 29 41.49 -34.42 -3.42
CA ILE A 29 41.03 -34.88 -2.10
C ILE A 29 41.36 -33.96 -0.92
N THR A 30 40.38 -33.22 -0.40
CA THR A 30 40.01 -33.34 1.02
C THR A 30 38.65 -32.71 1.34
N LYS A 31 37.87 -33.47 2.12
CA LYS A 31 36.72 -33.05 2.94
C LYS A 31 35.38 -32.89 2.22
N LEU A 32 34.80 -34.05 1.94
CA LEU A 32 33.41 -34.37 2.23
C LEU A 32 32.95 -33.63 3.51
N SER A 33 32.16 -32.57 3.35
CA SER A 33 31.33 -32.07 4.45
C SER A 33 30.00 -32.82 4.36
N LEU A 34 29.83 -33.76 5.29
CA LEU A 34 28.67 -34.64 5.44
C LEU A 34 27.44 -33.96 6.08
N ASN A 35 27.41 -32.63 6.16
CA ASN A 35 26.32 -31.88 6.76
C ASN A 35 25.75 -30.87 5.76
N PRO A 36 24.62 -31.14 5.09
CA PRO A 36 23.81 -30.05 4.56
C PRO A 36 23.44 -29.11 5.72
N PRO A 37 23.33 -27.78 5.49
CA PRO A 37 22.80 -26.89 6.52
C PRO A 37 21.42 -27.40 6.92
N THR A 38 21.31 -27.82 8.16
CA THR A 38 20.06 -28.16 8.82
C THR A 38 19.18 -26.92 8.73
N GLN A 39 18.32 -26.86 7.71
CA GLN A 39 17.13 -26.04 7.84
C GLN A 39 16.44 -26.54 9.11
N PRO A 40 15.93 -25.67 9.98
CA PRO A 40 14.93 -26.12 10.92
C PRO A 40 13.79 -26.65 10.04
N GLU A 41 13.70 -27.96 9.92
CA GLU A 41 12.43 -28.64 9.70
C GLU A 41 11.54 -28.10 10.82
N PHE A 42 10.84 -27.01 10.52
CA PHE A 42 9.64 -26.69 11.26
C PHE A 42 8.80 -27.95 11.12
N ASP A 43 8.69 -28.67 12.23
CA ASP A 43 7.91 -29.88 12.38
C ASP A 43 6.76 -29.82 11.38
N LYS A 44 6.88 -30.61 10.30
CA LYS A 44 5.71 -31.07 9.56
C LYS A 44 4.99 -31.93 10.57
N LEU A 45 4.29 -31.27 11.49
CA LEU A 45 3.30 -31.86 12.36
C LEU A 45 2.40 -32.59 11.38
N HIS A 46 2.56 -33.91 11.34
CA HIS A 46 1.68 -34.87 10.70
C HIS A 46 0.32 -34.78 11.40
N ARG A 47 -0.33 -33.63 11.28
CA ARG A 47 -1.71 -33.38 11.67
C ARG A 47 -2.53 -33.81 10.48
N SER A 48 -3.23 -34.92 10.68
CA SER A 48 -4.21 -35.47 9.76
C SER A 48 -5.04 -34.34 9.14
N SER A 49 -5.01 -34.22 7.82
CA SER A 49 -5.90 -33.32 7.07
C SER A 49 -7.32 -33.48 7.61
N THR A 50 -7.97 -32.36 7.90
CA THR A 50 -9.32 -32.40 8.47
C THR A 50 -10.31 -32.88 7.42
N THR A 51 -11.30 -33.66 7.84
CA THR A 51 -12.35 -34.10 6.92
C THR A 51 -13.21 -32.92 6.47
N MET A 52 -13.87 -33.04 5.32
CA MET A 52 -14.80 -32.02 4.81
C MET A 52 -15.87 -31.65 5.85
N THR A 53 -16.41 -32.62 6.58
CA THR A 53 -17.38 -32.39 7.65
C THR A 53 -16.83 -31.54 8.79
N GLN A 54 -15.56 -31.72 9.16
CA GLN A 54 -14.91 -30.89 10.19
C GLN A 54 -14.70 -29.45 9.70
N LYS A 55 -14.34 -29.28 8.42
CA LYS A 55 -14.23 -27.96 7.78
C LYS A 55 -15.58 -27.24 7.80
N GLU A 56 -16.65 -27.89 7.35
CA GLU A 56 -17.99 -27.31 7.33
C GLU A 56 -18.45 -26.91 8.74
N PHE A 57 -18.17 -27.75 9.74
CA PHE A 57 -18.50 -27.44 11.13
C PHE A 57 -17.69 -26.24 11.65
N PHE A 58 -16.39 -26.19 11.36
CA PHE A 58 -15.54 -25.05 11.70
C PHE A 58 -16.08 -23.76 11.08
N GLU A 59 -16.30 -23.73 9.76
CA GLU A 59 -16.75 -22.54 9.05
C GLU A 59 -18.13 -22.09 9.54
N LYS A 60 -19.05 -23.04 9.77
CA LYS A 60 -20.38 -22.75 10.33
C LYS A 60 -20.29 -22.05 11.70
N GLN A 61 -19.32 -22.43 12.53
CA GLN A 61 -19.11 -21.79 13.83
C GLN A 61 -18.37 -20.45 13.70
N ALA A 62 -17.30 -20.40 12.93
CA ALA A 62 -16.47 -19.22 12.73
C ALA A 62 -17.25 -18.06 12.08
N PHE A 63 -18.12 -18.40 11.12
CA PHE A 63 -18.92 -17.44 10.34
C PHE A 63 -20.36 -17.31 10.83
N ARG A 64 -20.66 -17.79 12.04
CA ARG A 64 -21.96 -17.57 12.65
C ARG A 64 -22.19 -16.07 12.85
N ASN A 65 -23.32 -15.57 12.34
CA ASN A 65 -23.68 -14.14 12.34
C ASN A 65 -22.70 -13.25 11.57
N SER A 66 -22.13 -13.79 10.50
CA SER A 66 -21.21 -13.06 9.62
C SER A 66 -21.76 -12.94 8.20
N ALA A 67 -21.32 -11.90 7.50
CA ALA A 67 -21.42 -11.79 6.05
C ALA A 67 -20.03 -12.05 5.45
N ILE A 68 -19.97 -12.87 4.40
CA ILE A 68 -18.77 -13.05 3.58
C ILE A 68 -18.87 -12.01 2.46
N LEU A 69 -17.98 -11.01 2.49
CA LEU A 69 -17.97 -9.88 1.58
C LEU A 69 -17.16 -10.18 0.31
N CYS A 70 -16.07 -10.92 0.47
CA CYS A 70 -15.23 -11.42 -0.62
C CYS A 70 -14.94 -12.89 -0.36
N ASP A 71 -14.94 -13.70 -1.41
CA ASP A 71 -14.56 -15.11 -1.38
C ASP A 71 -13.86 -15.46 -2.70
N VAL A 72 -12.54 -15.63 -2.64
CA VAL A 72 -11.68 -15.75 -3.83
C VAL A 72 -10.58 -16.79 -3.63
N ARG A 73 -9.91 -17.15 -4.71
CA ARG A 73 -8.81 -18.11 -4.70
C ARG A 73 -7.44 -17.43 -4.64
N GLY A 74 -6.52 -18.08 -3.93
CA GLY A 74 -5.14 -17.65 -3.77
C GLY A 74 -4.17 -18.79 -4.01
N THR A 75 -3.06 -18.49 -4.68
CA THR A 75 -1.96 -19.43 -4.88
C THR A 75 -1.02 -19.43 -3.68
N ARG A 76 -0.85 -18.28 -3.00
CA ARG A 76 0.09 -18.14 -1.89
C ARG A 76 -0.25 -16.99 -0.96
N VAL A 77 0.01 -17.17 0.34
CA VAL A 77 0.01 -16.11 1.36
C VAL A 77 1.34 -16.14 2.11
N GLU A 78 2.00 -14.99 2.23
CA GLU A 78 3.31 -14.86 2.88
C GLU A 78 3.31 -13.66 3.83
N TYR A 79 4.01 -13.75 4.96
CA TYR A 79 4.21 -12.60 5.84
C TYR A 79 5.67 -12.34 6.14
N ALA A 80 5.98 -11.09 6.46
CA ALA A 80 7.29 -10.64 6.90
C ALA A 80 7.57 -11.11 8.34
N GLN A 81 8.69 -11.79 8.55
CA GLN A 81 9.23 -12.09 9.86
C GLN A 81 10.59 -11.42 10.02
N LYS A 82 10.77 -10.65 11.10
CA LYS A 82 12.09 -10.09 11.45
C LYS A 82 13.03 -11.23 11.84
N MET A 83 14.22 -11.25 11.25
CA MET A 83 15.20 -12.32 11.46
C MET A 83 15.99 -12.16 12.77
N PHE A 84 16.19 -10.92 13.22
CA PHE A 84 16.96 -10.61 14.42
C PHE A 84 16.16 -9.72 15.36
N SER A 85 16.37 -9.91 16.67
CA SER A 85 15.73 -9.12 17.73
C SER A 85 16.43 -7.77 17.98
N GLU A 86 17.55 -7.49 17.32
CA GLU A 86 18.22 -6.19 17.42
C GLU A 86 17.37 -5.11 16.75
N GLU A 87 17.14 -4.00 17.46
CA GLU A 87 16.19 -2.94 17.08
C GLU A 87 16.51 -2.28 15.72
N ASP A 88 17.76 -2.39 15.24
CA ASP A 88 18.26 -1.74 14.03
C ASP A 88 18.33 -2.67 12.79
N SER A 89 18.01 -3.95 12.90
CA SER A 89 18.00 -4.83 11.73
C SER A 89 16.72 -4.63 10.91
N HIS A 90 16.88 -4.13 9.70
CA HIS A 90 15.83 -4.07 8.68
C HIS A 90 15.69 -5.38 7.89
N GLU A 91 16.41 -6.44 8.27
CA GLU A 91 16.37 -7.71 7.57
C GLU A 91 15.07 -8.47 7.90
N VAL A 92 14.27 -8.64 6.86
CA VAL A 92 12.99 -9.33 6.91
C VAL A 92 13.07 -10.54 6.00
N ARG A 93 12.66 -11.70 6.52
CA ARG A 93 12.41 -12.89 5.72
C ARG A 93 10.91 -13.00 5.43
N MET A 94 10.57 -13.35 4.20
CA MET A 94 9.21 -13.77 3.88
C MET A 94 8.99 -15.22 4.31
N VAL A 95 7.98 -15.44 5.13
CA VAL A 95 7.54 -16.74 5.59
C VAL A 95 6.24 -17.09 4.89
N GLU A 96 6.21 -18.25 4.25
CA GLU A 96 5.01 -18.75 3.62
C GLU A 96 4.02 -19.23 4.70
N ALA A 97 2.83 -18.64 4.72
CA ALA A 97 1.75 -19.00 5.62
C ALA A 97 0.86 -20.10 5.04
N CYS A 98 0.64 -20.06 3.73
CA CYS A 98 -0.30 -20.94 3.04
C CYS A 98 0.01 -21.00 1.54
N GLN A 99 -0.18 -22.17 0.94
CA GLN A 99 -0.25 -22.37 -0.52
C GLN A 99 -1.65 -22.84 -0.89
N ASN A 100 -2.08 -22.61 -2.14
CA ASN A 100 -3.35 -23.08 -2.73
C ASN A 100 -4.52 -23.00 -1.75
N CYS A 101 -5.17 -21.85 -1.71
CA CYS A 101 -6.03 -21.46 -0.62
C CYS A 101 -7.27 -20.71 -1.07
N ARG A 102 -8.27 -20.73 -0.21
CA ARG A 102 -9.43 -19.85 -0.25
C ARG A 102 -9.17 -18.65 0.67
N ILE A 103 -9.36 -17.45 0.17
CA ILE A 103 -9.20 -16.19 0.90
C ILE A 103 -10.57 -15.52 0.98
N CYS A 104 -11.02 -15.22 2.19
CA CYS A 104 -12.32 -14.57 2.42
C CYS A 104 -12.17 -13.29 3.23
N VAL A 105 -12.94 -12.25 2.89
CA VAL A 105 -13.14 -11.08 3.76
C VAL A 105 -14.50 -11.25 4.43
N VAL A 106 -14.51 -11.27 5.75
CA VAL A 106 -15.67 -11.61 6.56
C VAL A 106 -15.96 -10.49 7.54
N ARG A 107 -17.20 -10.01 7.54
CA ARG A 107 -17.70 -9.03 8.50
C ARG A 107 -18.65 -9.71 9.47
N LYS A 108 -18.28 -9.74 10.74
CA LYS A 108 -18.98 -10.43 11.81
C LYS A 108 -19.62 -9.45 12.78
N ARG A 109 -20.82 -9.78 13.23
CA ARG A 109 -21.50 -9.06 14.32
C ARG A 109 -21.15 -9.72 15.65
N GLU A 110 -20.43 -9.00 16.51
CA GLU A 110 -20.11 -9.44 17.87
C GLU A 110 -20.86 -8.59 18.90
N THR A 111 -21.34 -9.23 19.96
CA THR A 111 -21.91 -8.54 21.12
C THR A 111 -20.79 -8.39 22.14
N ALA A 112 -20.54 -7.17 22.61
CA ALA A 112 -19.50 -6.93 23.59
C ALA A 112 -19.97 -7.45 24.97
N GLY A 113 -19.76 -8.74 25.23
CA GLY A 113 -20.09 -9.39 26.50
C GLY A 113 -21.56 -9.79 26.65
N ALA A 114 -21.84 -10.58 27.70
CA ALA A 114 -23.18 -11.11 28.00
C ALA A 114 -24.18 -10.03 28.44
N ASP A 115 -23.69 -8.92 28.98
CA ASP A 115 -24.51 -7.87 29.61
C ASP A 115 -24.52 -6.53 28.86
N SER A 116 -23.82 -6.41 27.73
CA SER A 116 -23.82 -5.18 26.94
C SER A 116 -24.60 -5.34 25.65
N GLU A 117 -25.58 -4.45 25.46
CA GLU A 117 -26.32 -4.30 24.21
C GLU A 117 -25.46 -3.73 23.07
N THR A 118 -24.20 -3.41 23.34
CA THR A 118 -23.32 -2.82 22.33
C THR A 118 -22.89 -3.88 21.33
N VAL A 119 -23.39 -3.70 20.12
CA VAL A 119 -23.07 -4.52 18.96
C VAL A 119 -21.87 -3.90 18.26
N ARG A 120 -20.80 -4.66 18.12
CA ARG A 120 -19.63 -4.29 17.33
C ARG A 120 -19.60 -5.09 16.04
N MET A 121 -19.34 -4.41 14.93
CA MET A 121 -19.02 -5.07 13.67
C MET A 121 -17.51 -5.20 13.58
N MET A 122 -17.03 -6.40 13.30
CA MET A 122 -15.60 -6.68 13.13
C MET A 122 -15.36 -7.21 11.73
N THR A 123 -14.36 -6.67 11.03
CA THR A 123 -13.94 -7.20 9.72
C THR A 123 -12.67 -8.04 9.90
N SER A 124 -12.60 -9.18 9.22
CA SER A 124 -11.45 -10.10 9.28
C SER A 124 -11.18 -10.72 7.93
N ILE A 125 -9.91 -11.02 7.65
CA ILE A 125 -9.46 -11.76 6.48
C ILE A 125 -9.17 -13.19 6.93
N TRP A 126 -9.78 -14.15 6.26
CA TRP A 126 -9.60 -15.58 6.52
C TRP A 126 -8.87 -16.24 5.37
N VAL A 127 -7.96 -17.16 5.70
CA VAL A 127 -7.23 -17.98 4.72
C VAL A 127 -7.36 -19.44 5.13
N PHE A 128 -7.88 -20.25 4.20
CA PHE A 128 -8.02 -21.70 4.36
C PHE A 128 -7.20 -22.39 3.29
N SER A 129 -6.26 -23.25 3.69
CA SER A 129 -5.56 -24.08 2.71
C SER A 129 -6.49 -25.17 2.14
N ASP A 130 -6.25 -25.56 0.90
CA ASP A 130 -7.03 -26.62 0.24
C ASP A 130 -6.80 -28.00 0.85
N ASP A 131 -5.60 -28.24 1.41
CA ASP A 131 -5.28 -29.44 2.18
C ASP A 131 -5.94 -29.45 3.58
N ASN A 132 -6.65 -28.38 3.93
CA ASN A 132 -7.39 -28.18 5.18
C ASN A 132 -6.51 -28.23 6.45
N ILE A 133 -5.22 -27.96 6.31
CA ILE A 133 -4.28 -27.88 7.43
C ILE A 133 -4.27 -26.47 8.05
N VAL A 134 -4.33 -25.43 7.23
CA VAL A 134 -4.22 -24.02 7.64
C VAL A 134 -5.58 -23.36 7.72
N ARG A 135 -5.84 -22.70 8.85
CA ARG A 135 -6.97 -21.79 9.11
C ARG A 135 -6.42 -20.53 9.76
N MET A 136 -6.05 -19.56 8.94
CA MET A 136 -5.44 -18.32 9.41
C MET A 136 -6.47 -17.20 9.38
N GLN A 137 -6.50 -16.39 10.44
CA GLN A 137 -7.34 -15.21 10.57
C GLN A 137 -6.44 -13.98 10.78
N LEU A 138 -6.80 -12.89 10.10
CA LEU A 138 -6.31 -11.55 10.38
C LEU A 138 -7.53 -10.68 10.73
N THR A 139 -7.61 -10.19 11.96
CA THR A 139 -8.63 -9.23 12.37
C THR A 139 -8.18 -7.81 12.01
N LEU A 140 -9.07 -7.06 11.34
CA LEU A 140 -8.84 -5.67 10.96
C LEU A 140 -9.39 -4.74 12.05
N ALA A 141 -8.63 -3.68 12.36
CA ALA A 141 -9.04 -2.63 13.27
C ALA A 141 -10.06 -1.70 12.59
N ASP A 142 -11.16 -1.39 13.27
CA ASP A 142 -12.28 -0.63 12.69
C ASP A 142 -11.92 0.84 12.41
N ASP A 143 -10.92 1.38 13.11
CA ASP A 143 -10.44 2.76 13.02
C ASP A 143 -9.24 2.93 12.10
N GLN A 144 -8.78 1.85 11.47
CA GLN A 144 -7.62 1.87 10.57
C GLN A 144 -8.04 1.79 9.11
N MET A 145 -7.51 2.70 8.28
CA MET A 145 -7.63 2.60 6.84
C MET A 145 -6.63 1.58 6.29
N TYR A 146 -7.13 0.58 5.56
CA TYR A 146 -6.31 -0.42 4.90
C TYR A 146 -6.21 -0.09 3.41
N VAL A 147 -5.09 0.51 3.00
CA VAL A 147 -4.82 0.76 1.58
C VAL A 147 -4.05 -0.45 1.02
N PRO A 148 -4.67 -1.30 0.20
CA PRO A 148 -3.97 -2.42 -0.40
C PRO A 148 -2.94 -1.92 -1.42
N TYR A 149 -1.75 -2.52 -1.40
CA TYR A 149 -0.68 -2.20 -2.35
C TYR A 149 -0.62 -3.29 -3.44
N SER A 150 -0.90 -2.93 -4.68
CA SER A 150 -0.74 -3.85 -5.83
C SER A 150 0.70 -3.85 -6.31
N SER A 151 1.29 -5.02 -6.53
CA SER A 151 2.64 -5.10 -7.10
C SER A 151 2.67 -4.56 -8.54
N TYR A 152 3.73 -3.83 -8.87
CA TYR A 152 3.98 -3.33 -10.22
C TYR A 152 4.17 -4.45 -11.25
N PHE A 153 4.80 -5.56 -10.84
CA PHE A 153 5.18 -6.68 -11.71
C PHE A 153 4.18 -7.84 -11.70
N SER A 154 3.28 -7.87 -10.70
CA SER A 154 2.36 -8.99 -10.48
C SER A 154 1.03 -8.44 -9.97
N PRO A 155 0.09 -8.08 -10.86
CA PRO A 155 -1.20 -7.49 -10.45
C PRO A 155 -2.04 -8.42 -9.55
N GLU A 156 -1.74 -9.72 -9.55
CA GLU A 156 -2.31 -10.72 -8.65
C GLU A 156 -1.71 -10.66 -7.23
N LYS A 157 -0.60 -9.95 -7.02
CA LYS A 157 0.07 -9.86 -5.70
C LYS A 157 -0.30 -8.56 -5.01
N ILE A 158 -1.03 -8.68 -3.91
CA ILE A 158 -1.47 -7.56 -3.07
C ILE A 158 -0.78 -7.63 -1.71
N SER A 159 -0.15 -6.53 -1.33
CA SER A 159 0.52 -6.36 -0.05
C SER A 159 -0.33 -5.50 0.89
N MET A 160 -0.32 -5.82 2.18
CA MET A 160 -0.79 -4.93 3.24
C MET A 160 0.36 -4.64 4.19
N THR A 161 0.66 -3.37 4.43
CA THR A 161 1.84 -2.90 5.19
C THR A 161 1.43 -2.24 6.51
N VAL A 162 0.59 -2.93 7.27
CA VAL A 162 0.02 -2.50 8.54
C VAL A 162 0.44 -3.46 9.64
N SER A 163 0.65 -2.95 10.85
CA SER A 163 0.89 -3.84 11.98
C SER A 163 -0.33 -4.70 12.22
N CYS A 164 -0.14 -6.01 12.25
CA CYS A 164 -1.21 -6.98 12.36
C CYS A 164 -0.76 -8.23 13.13
N GLU A 165 -1.76 -8.95 13.64
CA GLU A 165 -1.59 -10.22 14.34
C GLU A 165 -2.35 -11.30 13.56
N LEU A 166 -1.61 -12.34 13.14
CA LEU A 166 -2.11 -13.48 12.39
C LEU A 166 -2.39 -14.63 13.35
N GLU A 167 -3.65 -15.03 13.46
CA GLU A 167 -4.11 -16.09 14.36
C GLU A 167 -4.29 -17.39 13.59
N TYR A 168 -3.64 -18.46 14.03
CA TYR A 168 -3.79 -19.80 13.44
C TYR A 168 -4.71 -20.65 14.31
N HIS A 169 -5.84 -21.03 13.75
CA HIS A 169 -6.87 -21.81 14.43
C HIS A 169 -6.65 -23.31 14.28
N ASP A 170 -7.08 -24.06 15.30
CA ASP A 170 -7.14 -25.53 15.22
C ASP A 170 -8.38 -25.99 14.41
N VAL A 171 -8.58 -27.30 14.33
CA VAL A 171 -9.72 -27.93 13.64
C VAL A 171 -11.08 -27.50 14.20
N ARG A 172 -11.14 -27.09 15.48
CA ARG A 172 -12.37 -26.63 16.14
C ARG A 172 -12.27 -25.13 16.40
N TYR A 173 -13.29 -24.38 15.98
CA TYR A 173 -13.33 -22.95 16.23
C TYR A 173 -13.54 -22.65 17.71
N GLY A 174 -12.91 -21.58 18.21
CA GLY A 174 -13.00 -21.14 19.60
C GLY A 174 -12.16 -21.94 20.60
N THR A 175 -11.40 -22.95 20.16
CA THR A 175 -10.36 -23.55 20.99
C THR A 175 -9.11 -22.66 21.01
N ARG A 176 -8.15 -23.01 21.87
CA ARG A 176 -6.85 -22.31 21.93
C ARG A 176 -6.20 -22.27 20.53
N LEU A 177 -5.70 -21.09 20.16
CA LEU A 177 -4.94 -20.89 18.93
C LEU A 177 -3.71 -21.82 18.89
N LEU A 178 -3.40 -22.33 17.70
CA LEU A 178 -2.18 -23.10 17.47
C LEU A 178 -0.94 -22.23 17.61
N LYS A 179 -1.00 -21.03 17.02
CA LYS A 179 0.01 -19.99 17.14
C LYS A 179 -0.58 -18.63 16.78
N SER A 180 0.09 -17.58 17.24
CA SER A 180 -0.15 -16.21 16.78
C SER A 180 1.16 -15.61 16.29
N VAL A 181 1.11 -14.82 15.22
CA VAL A 181 2.29 -14.18 14.63
C VAL A 181 2.03 -12.70 14.39
N ARG A 182 2.86 -11.84 15.00
CA ARG A 182 2.84 -10.41 14.72
C ARG A 182 3.73 -10.08 13.53
N THR A 183 3.19 -9.29 12.62
CA THR A 183 3.90 -8.83 11.42
C THR A 183 3.46 -7.40 11.07
N THR A 184 4.21 -6.75 10.19
CA THR A 184 3.85 -5.44 9.62
C THR A 184 3.64 -5.50 8.12
N TRP A 185 3.79 -6.69 7.51
CA TRP A 185 3.66 -6.88 6.08
C TRP A 185 3.17 -8.29 5.78
N ILE A 186 2.01 -8.39 5.13
CA ILE A 186 1.49 -9.62 4.54
C ILE A 186 1.27 -9.44 3.03
N ASN A 187 1.56 -10.50 2.26
CA ASN A 187 1.32 -10.61 0.83
C ASN A 187 0.24 -11.67 0.59
N TYR A 188 -0.74 -11.33 -0.22
CA TYR A 188 -1.72 -12.23 -0.79
C TYR A 188 -1.47 -12.34 -2.29
N VAL A 189 -1.30 -13.55 -2.80
CA VAL A 189 -1.12 -13.82 -4.23
C VAL A 189 -2.35 -14.59 -4.71
N PHE A 190 -3.16 -13.93 -5.54
CA PHE A 190 -4.42 -14.46 -6.06
C PHE A 190 -4.21 -15.36 -7.28
N GLU A 191 -5.18 -16.19 -7.65
CA GLU A 191 -5.11 -16.97 -8.90
C GLU A 191 -5.30 -16.06 -10.12
N THR A 192 -6.10 -15.00 -10.00
CA THR A 192 -6.36 -14.04 -11.08
C THR A 192 -6.31 -12.58 -10.62
N THR A 193 -6.07 -11.67 -11.57
CA THR A 193 -6.15 -10.22 -11.33
C THR A 193 -7.57 -9.77 -10.95
N GLN A 194 -8.60 -10.47 -11.45
CA GLN A 194 -9.99 -10.16 -11.10
C GLN A 194 -10.27 -10.42 -9.62
N GLU A 195 -9.79 -11.55 -9.10
CA GLU A 195 -9.91 -11.89 -7.68
C GLU A 195 -9.13 -10.94 -6.79
N SER A 196 -7.91 -10.58 -7.19
CA SER A 196 -7.14 -9.57 -6.47
C SER A 196 -7.89 -8.23 -6.45
N THR A 197 -8.61 -7.88 -7.52
CA THR A 197 -9.42 -6.65 -7.58
C THR A 197 -10.63 -6.71 -6.64
N LEU A 198 -11.36 -7.82 -6.61
CA LEU A 198 -12.50 -8.01 -5.68
C LEU A 198 -12.06 -7.89 -4.22
N PHE A 199 -10.97 -8.57 -3.87
CA PHE A 199 -10.39 -8.49 -2.52
C PHE A 199 -10.02 -7.06 -2.15
N GLN A 200 -9.37 -6.34 -3.07
CA GLN A 200 -8.95 -4.96 -2.86
C GLN A 200 -10.13 -4.00 -2.70
N ASN A 201 -11.21 -4.21 -3.45
CA ASN A 201 -12.43 -3.40 -3.33
C ASN A 201 -13.05 -3.54 -1.94
N GLU A 202 -13.13 -4.77 -1.43
CA GLU A 202 -13.69 -5.01 -0.09
C GLU A 202 -12.81 -4.46 1.03
N LEU A 203 -11.49 -4.59 0.93
CA LEU A 203 -10.58 -4.01 1.94
C LEU A 203 -10.63 -2.49 1.95
N MET A 204 -10.70 -1.89 0.76
CA MET A 204 -10.69 -0.45 0.61
C MET A 204 -12.08 0.18 0.85
N GLY A 205 -13.14 -0.62 0.78
CA GLY A 205 -14.53 -0.14 0.83
C GLY A 205 -14.88 0.77 -0.35
N ARG A 206 -14.19 0.60 -1.49
CA ARG A 206 -14.32 1.43 -2.70
C ARG A 206 -14.17 0.58 -3.95
N THR A 207 -14.71 1.04 -5.07
CA THR A 207 -14.57 0.36 -6.35
C THR A 207 -13.30 0.83 -7.07
N LEU A 208 -12.39 -0.09 -7.38
CA LEU A 208 -11.24 0.19 -8.24
C LEU A 208 -11.70 0.39 -9.68
N LEU A 209 -11.55 1.61 -10.21
CA LEU A 209 -11.89 1.97 -11.58
C LEU A 209 -10.75 1.65 -12.56
N GLY A 210 -9.50 1.70 -12.10
CA GLY A 210 -8.35 1.44 -12.96
C GLY A 210 -7.04 1.41 -12.20
N THR A 211 -6.09 0.65 -12.75
CA THR A 211 -4.69 0.61 -12.31
C THR A 211 -3.80 0.85 -13.52
N PHE A 212 -2.94 1.84 -13.43
CA PHE A 212 -2.08 2.28 -14.52
C PHE A 212 -0.63 2.23 -14.04
N ARG A 213 0.24 1.49 -14.74
CA ARG A 213 1.65 1.41 -14.36
C ARG A 213 2.38 2.68 -14.74
N THR A 214 3.18 3.17 -13.81
CA THR A 214 3.99 4.39 -13.99
C THR A 214 5.47 4.04 -13.84
N GLU A 215 6.29 4.48 -14.77
CA GLU A 215 7.74 4.33 -14.68
C GLU A 215 8.32 5.36 -13.70
N LYS A 216 7.78 6.58 -13.71
CA LYS A 216 8.32 7.69 -12.95
C LYS A 216 7.24 8.71 -12.60
N THR A 217 7.24 9.15 -11.35
CA THR A 217 6.40 10.27 -10.90
C THR A 217 7.26 11.33 -10.26
N MET A 218 7.12 12.56 -10.75
CA MET A 218 7.89 13.73 -10.35
C MET A 218 6.99 14.79 -9.76
N ARG A 219 7.43 15.41 -8.66
CA ARG A 219 6.85 16.65 -8.16
C ARG A 219 7.31 17.81 -9.04
N VAL A 220 6.38 18.65 -9.47
CA VAL A 220 6.72 19.87 -10.20
C VAL A 220 6.75 21.05 -9.23
N HIS A 221 7.87 21.77 -9.19
CA HIS A 221 7.97 23.02 -8.46
C HIS A 221 7.75 24.20 -9.41
N GLU A 222 6.58 24.82 -9.35
CA GLU A 222 6.32 26.08 -10.04
C GLU A 222 6.66 27.24 -9.09
N LYS A 223 7.89 27.77 -9.15
CA LYS A 223 8.20 29.03 -8.46
C LYS A 223 7.92 30.23 -9.38
N SER A 224 7.06 31.09 -8.85
CA SER A 224 6.54 32.37 -9.31
C SER A 224 7.53 33.33 -10.01
N LEU A 225 6.98 34.01 -11.03
CA LEU A 225 7.32 35.31 -11.64
C LEU A 225 8.55 35.52 -12.55
N SER A 226 9.56 34.64 -12.60
CA SER A 226 10.74 34.85 -13.48
C SER A 226 10.90 33.85 -14.64
N GLY A 227 10.02 32.85 -14.80
CA GLY A 227 9.92 32.06 -16.03
C GLY A 227 11.04 31.06 -16.37
N THR A 228 12.19 31.03 -15.66
CA THR A 228 13.38 30.29 -16.19
C THR A 228 13.77 28.99 -15.46
N PHE A 229 13.15 28.60 -14.33
CA PHE A 229 13.57 27.39 -13.62
C PHE A 229 12.39 26.59 -13.04
N SER A 230 11.85 25.67 -13.84
CA SER A 230 11.07 24.55 -13.31
C SER A 230 12.03 23.39 -13.00
N TYR A 231 12.13 23.02 -11.72
CA TYR A 231 12.82 21.78 -11.32
C TYR A 231 11.76 20.73 -10.94
N ALA A 232 12.03 19.48 -11.29
CA ALA A 232 11.19 18.35 -10.97
C ALA A 232 11.95 17.40 -10.04
N GLU A 233 11.35 17.06 -8.89
CA GLU A 233 11.93 16.14 -7.89
C GLU A 233 11.23 14.79 -8.00
N GLN A 234 11.98 13.67 -8.06
CA GLN A 234 11.36 12.35 -8.13
C GLN A 234 10.68 11.99 -6.81
N MET A 235 9.42 11.56 -6.90
CA MET A 235 8.62 11.12 -5.76
C MET A 235 8.55 9.60 -5.66
N CYS A 236 8.47 8.91 -6.80
CA CYS A 236 8.52 7.46 -6.87
C CYS A 236 8.86 7.00 -8.29
N GLY A 237 9.12 5.70 -8.45
CA GLY A 237 9.35 5.06 -9.74
C GLY A 237 8.89 3.61 -9.70
N MET A 238 8.43 3.11 -10.85
CA MET A 238 7.86 1.76 -11.00
C MET A 238 6.71 1.50 -10.01
N GLU A 239 5.73 2.41 -10.01
CA GLU A 239 4.57 2.37 -9.10
C GLU A 239 3.26 2.31 -9.88
N ASN A 240 2.19 1.89 -9.19
CA ASN A 240 0.86 1.84 -9.74
C ASN A 240 0.06 3.11 -9.39
N LEU A 241 -0.40 3.85 -10.40
CA LEU A 241 -1.43 4.89 -10.23
C LEU A 241 -2.80 4.20 -10.23
N ARG A 242 -3.52 4.32 -9.11
CA ARG A 242 -4.78 3.61 -8.88
C ARG A 242 -5.91 4.58 -8.69
N VAL A 243 -7.02 4.36 -9.40
CA VAL A 243 -8.20 5.22 -9.36
C VAL A 243 -9.35 4.47 -8.72
N TRP A 244 -9.97 5.09 -7.72
CA TRP A 244 -11.02 4.50 -6.89
C TRP A 244 -12.25 5.38 -6.86
N GLU A 245 -13.43 4.77 -6.88
CA GLU A 245 -14.72 5.42 -6.67
C GLU A 245 -15.28 5.02 -5.31
N ASP A 246 -15.61 6.01 -4.50
CA ASP A 246 -16.34 5.84 -3.26
C ASP A 246 -17.83 5.68 -3.57
N SER A 247 -18.43 4.55 -3.21
CA SER A 247 -19.82 4.23 -3.61
C SER A 247 -20.87 5.10 -2.91
N ASP A 248 -20.55 5.65 -1.74
CA ASP A 248 -21.49 6.46 -0.95
C ASP A 248 -21.49 7.91 -1.43
N THR A 249 -20.31 8.43 -1.78
CA THR A 249 -20.12 9.85 -2.13
C THR A 249 -19.94 10.10 -3.62
N ALA A 250 -19.71 9.05 -4.43
CA ALA A 250 -19.25 9.13 -5.82
C ALA A 250 -17.94 9.93 -6.00
N ALA A 251 -17.17 10.10 -4.92
CA ALA A 251 -15.86 10.74 -4.98
C ALA A 251 -14.88 9.82 -5.73
N VAL A 252 -14.18 10.36 -6.73
CA VAL A 252 -13.20 9.62 -7.51
C VAL A 252 -11.81 10.09 -7.11
N MET A 253 -11.04 9.20 -6.48
CA MET A 253 -9.72 9.47 -5.95
C MET A 253 -8.65 8.70 -6.71
N ALA A 254 -7.58 9.39 -7.09
CA ALA A 254 -6.35 8.78 -7.58
C ALA A 254 -5.32 8.68 -6.45
N LEU A 255 -4.65 7.54 -6.34
CA LEU A 255 -3.56 7.29 -5.41
C LEU A 255 -2.34 6.74 -6.14
N ILE A 256 -1.17 7.21 -5.76
CA ILE A 256 0.10 6.56 -6.09
C ILE A 256 0.96 6.50 -4.83
N HIS A 257 1.48 5.32 -4.52
CA HIS A 257 2.30 5.11 -3.34
C HIS A 257 3.66 5.82 -3.51
N PHE A 258 4.12 6.49 -2.46
CA PHE A 258 5.50 6.94 -2.41
C PHE A 258 6.37 5.72 -2.14
N SER A 259 7.16 5.30 -3.13
CA SER A 259 8.13 4.21 -2.95
C SER A 259 8.98 4.44 -1.70
N ALA A 260 9.29 3.36 -0.96
CA ALA A 260 9.92 3.37 0.35
C ALA A 260 11.23 4.19 0.43
N HIS A 261 11.92 4.37 -0.70
CA HIS A 261 13.16 5.16 -0.77
C HIS A 261 12.94 6.68 -0.69
N PHE A 262 11.72 7.16 -0.98
CA PHE A 262 11.45 8.58 -1.03
C PHE A 262 10.79 9.04 0.27
N LYS A 263 9.61 8.50 0.61
CA LYS A 263 8.84 8.75 1.86
C LYS A 263 7.80 7.66 2.09
N LYS A 264 7.26 7.57 3.31
CA LYS A 264 5.99 6.86 3.56
C LYS A 264 4.82 7.72 3.06
N GLY A 265 3.73 7.07 2.69
CA GLY A 265 2.47 7.72 2.33
C GLY A 265 2.12 7.59 0.86
N TYR A 266 1.14 8.38 0.43
CA TYR A 266 0.61 8.37 -0.92
C TYR A 266 0.51 9.80 -1.46
N LEU A 267 0.68 9.96 -2.77
CA LEU A 267 0.11 11.12 -3.45
C LEU A 267 -1.35 10.78 -3.76
N ALA A 268 -2.25 11.34 -2.96
CA ALA A 268 -3.69 11.17 -3.12
C ALA A 268 -4.38 12.48 -3.54
N PHE A 269 -5.25 12.42 -4.53
CA PHE A 269 -6.02 13.59 -5.00
C PHE A 269 -7.34 13.17 -5.64
N TYR A 270 -8.35 14.05 -5.58
CA TYR A 270 -9.61 13.82 -6.28
C TYR A 270 -9.49 14.19 -7.76
N LEU A 271 -10.10 13.37 -8.62
CA LEU A 271 -10.24 13.65 -10.04
C LEU A 271 -11.43 14.56 -10.33
N ASN A 272 -12.45 14.51 -9.47
CA ASN A 272 -13.75 15.15 -9.67
C ASN A 272 -14.16 16.14 -8.56
N SER A 273 -13.18 16.79 -7.91
CA SER A 273 -13.47 17.88 -6.96
C SER A 273 -13.74 19.19 -7.70
N SER A 274 -14.87 19.84 -7.38
CA SER A 274 -15.22 21.18 -7.86
C SER A 274 -14.47 22.28 -7.10
N ARG A 275 -14.11 22.01 -5.83
CA ARG A 275 -13.39 22.93 -4.95
C ARG A 275 -11.90 23.02 -5.30
N ASP A 276 -11.32 21.88 -5.67
CA ASP A 276 -9.90 21.73 -5.99
C ASP A 276 -9.73 21.05 -7.37
N PRO A 277 -10.14 21.71 -8.47
CA PRO A 277 -10.14 21.09 -9.78
C PRO A 277 -8.71 20.91 -10.32
N ILE A 278 -8.41 19.69 -10.76
CA ILE A 278 -7.13 19.38 -11.40
C ILE A 278 -7.19 19.58 -12.91
N ARG A 279 -6.07 19.94 -13.52
CA ARG A 279 -5.91 20.03 -14.97
C ARG A 279 -4.79 19.13 -15.44
N LEU A 280 -5.06 18.35 -16.48
CA LEU A 280 -4.10 17.47 -17.11
C LEU A 280 -3.64 18.09 -18.42
N LYS A 281 -2.33 18.09 -18.64
CA LYS A 281 -1.69 18.48 -19.89
C LYS A 281 -0.84 17.31 -20.36
N GLU A 282 -1.04 16.87 -21.59
CA GLU A 282 -0.17 15.87 -22.19
C GLU A 282 1.24 16.45 -22.45
N GLU A 283 2.27 15.67 -22.10
CA GLU A 283 3.66 15.97 -22.36
C GLU A 283 4.30 14.73 -23.01
N GLY A 284 4.63 14.79 -24.30
CA GLY A 284 5.19 13.63 -25.01
C GLY A 284 4.23 12.44 -25.18
N CYS A 285 4.79 11.29 -25.56
CA CYS A 285 4.01 10.09 -25.88
C CYS A 285 3.45 9.37 -24.64
N ARG A 286 4.21 9.33 -23.53
CA ARG A 286 3.86 8.58 -22.32
C ARG A 286 3.72 9.43 -21.06
N GLU A 287 3.78 10.76 -21.16
CA GLU A 287 3.79 11.61 -19.97
C GLU A 287 2.60 12.58 -19.93
N ILE A 288 2.24 12.93 -18.71
CA ILE A 288 1.28 13.98 -18.42
C ILE A 288 1.82 14.87 -17.31
N LYS A 289 1.41 16.13 -17.35
CA LYS A 289 1.56 17.09 -16.26
C LYS A 289 0.20 17.38 -15.64
N ILE A 290 0.08 17.09 -14.35
CA ILE A 290 -1.07 17.40 -13.51
C ILE A 290 -0.79 18.72 -12.78
N ARG A 291 -1.76 19.65 -12.81
CA ARG A 291 -1.71 20.94 -12.11
C ARG A 291 -2.94 21.12 -11.23
N GLY A 292 -2.82 21.98 -10.21
CA GLY A 292 -3.91 22.30 -9.29
C GLY A 292 -4.00 21.34 -8.11
N LEU A 293 -2.97 20.53 -7.89
CA LEU A 293 -2.91 19.65 -6.72
C LEU A 293 -2.83 20.50 -5.44
N LYS A 294 -3.38 19.99 -4.35
CA LYS A 294 -3.24 20.58 -3.01
C LYS A 294 -2.88 19.52 -1.99
N VAL A 295 -1.92 18.66 -2.33
CA VAL A 295 -1.55 17.53 -1.46
C VAL A 295 -0.53 18.01 -0.42
N PRO A 296 -0.86 17.99 0.89
CA PRO A 296 0.09 18.35 1.93
C PRO A 296 1.21 17.30 1.97
N LEU A 297 2.46 17.75 1.98
CA LEU A 297 3.58 16.89 2.32
C LEU A 297 3.80 16.98 3.82
N GLU A 298 3.70 15.83 4.49
CA GLU A 298 4.25 15.72 5.82
C GLU A 298 5.75 16.04 5.79
N ARG A 299 6.19 16.86 6.75
CA ARG A 299 7.62 17.12 6.92
C ARG A 299 8.24 15.82 7.39
N ALA A 300 9.02 15.19 6.52
CA ALA A 300 10.11 14.33 6.96
C ALA A 300 11.03 15.21 7.83
N GLY A 301 10.95 15.07 9.15
CA GLY A 301 11.67 15.91 10.09
C GLY A 301 11.52 15.43 11.52
N GLY A 302 12.48 14.62 11.96
CA GLY A 302 12.77 14.37 13.37
C GLY A 302 12.78 12.88 13.73
N GLY A 303 13.89 12.19 13.47
CA GLY A 303 14.21 11.02 14.28
C GLY A 303 14.28 11.44 15.75
N GLY A 304 13.61 10.68 16.62
CA GLY A 304 13.58 10.93 18.05
C GLY A 304 12.19 10.83 18.65
N GLY A 305 11.84 9.61 19.07
CA GLY A 305 10.98 9.27 20.20
C GLY A 305 9.78 10.16 20.56
N GLY A 306 8.60 9.52 20.56
CA GLY A 306 7.61 9.74 21.60
C GLY A 306 6.33 10.46 21.19
N GLY A 307 5.22 9.75 21.35
CA GLY A 307 3.95 10.36 21.72
C GLY A 307 2.89 10.35 20.63
N GLU A 308 2.06 9.30 20.67
CA GLU A 308 0.61 9.45 20.48
C GLU A 308 0.14 10.77 21.08
N LYS A 309 -0.43 11.66 20.25
CA LYS A 309 -1.54 12.57 20.57
C LYS A 309 -1.79 13.55 19.41
N ARG A 310 -2.70 13.16 18.52
CA ARG A 310 -3.56 14.11 17.78
C ARG A 310 -4.86 13.38 17.41
N ARG A 311 -5.80 13.24 18.35
CA ARG A 311 -6.78 14.22 18.89
C ARG A 311 -8.01 14.31 18.00
N GLU A 312 -9.07 13.71 18.51
CA GLU A 312 -10.49 13.94 18.22
C GLU A 312 -10.80 15.44 18.09
N ALA A 313 -11.63 15.79 17.11
CA ALA A 313 -12.52 16.94 17.19
C ALA A 313 -13.69 16.74 16.21
N MET A 314 -14.74 16.08 16.70
CA MET A 314 -16.09 16.21 16.18
C MET A 314 -16.64 17.60 16.52
N VAL A 315 -17.30 18.20 15.52
CA VAL A 315 -18.49 19.08 15.58
C VAL A 315 -18.55 20.20 16.64
N ALA A 316 -18.54 21.45 16.18
CA ALA A 316 -19.35 22.51 16.78
C ALA A 316 -19.80 23.53 15.71
N VAL A 317 -21.12 23.70 15.65
CA VAL A 317 -21.89 24.56 14.75
C VAL A 317 -21.95 26.01 15.27
N SER A 318 -21.97 26.94 14.30
CA SER A 318 -22.38 28.37 14.29
C SER A 318 -22.52 29.18 15.60
N GLY A 319 -21.98 30.40 15.57
CA GLY A 319 -22.44 31.51 16.41
C GLY A 319 -21.74 32.83 16.05
N LYS A 320 -22.51 33.81 15.55
CA LYS A 320 -22.07 35.15 15.13
C LYS A 320 -22.00 36.12 16.32
N ALA A 321 -21.08 37.09 16.20
CA ALA A 321 -21.15 38.51 16.60
C ALA A 321 -20.49 39.02 17.90
N ALA A 322 -19.73 40.11 17.68
CA ALA A 322 -19.53 41.32 18.49
C ALA A 322 -18.34 41.45 19.48
N GLN A 323 -17.30 42.14 18.97
CA GLN A 323 -16.82 43.48 19.41
C GLN A 323 -15.93 43.66 20.66
N GLY A 324 -14.74 44.27 20.41
CA GLY A 324 -13.87 44.99 21.35
C GLY A 324 -12.78 44.13 22.00
N GLY A 325 -11.50 44.46 22.04
CA GLY A 325 -10.71 45.65 21.69
C GLY A 325 -9.40 45.57 22.48
N GLY A 326 -8.26 45.92 21.86
CA GLY A 326 -7.05 46.34 22.57
C GLY A 326 -5.88 45.34 22.66
N GLY A 327 -4.75 45.71 22.04
CA GLY A 327 -3.46 45.69 22.74
C GLY A 327 -2.46 44.58 22.39
N GLY A 328 -1.67 44.81 21.34
CA GLY A 328 -0.19 44.69 21.34
C GLY A 328 0.48 43.44 21.94
N GLY A 329 1.06 42.61 21.09
CA GLY A 329 2.04 41.61 21.48
C GLY A 329 2.66 40.95 20.27
N GLY A 330 3.76 41.53 19.78
CA GLY A 330 4.54 40.99 18.67
C GLY A 330 5.02 39.57 18.94
N GLY A 331 4.46 38.64 18.20
CA GLY A 331 4.94 37.27 18.09
C GLY A 331 4.71 36.85 16.65
N GLY A 332 5.64 37.21 15.77
CA GLY A 332 5.70 36.71 14.40
C GLY A 332 5.95 35.20 14.42
N GLY A 333 4.93 34.44 14.78
CA GLY A 333 4.84 33.01 14.56
C GLY A 333 4.94 32.83 13.06
N LYS A 334 6.15 32.52 12.60
CA LYS A 334 6.44 32.14 11.23
C LYS A 334 5.65 30.86 10.99
N GLU A 335 4.38 31.00 10.60
CA GLU A 335 3.55 29.88 10.18
C GLU A 335 4.40 29.10 9.20
N THR A 336 4.83 27.93 9.64
CA THR A 336 5.67 27.06 8.85
C THR A 336 4.82 26.64 7.68
N LYS A 337 4.98 27.34 6.54
CA LYS A 337 4.28 27.06 5.28
C LYS A 337 4.33 25.55 5.07
N LYS A 338 3.17 24.89 5.22
CA LYS A 338 3.04 23.46 4.94
C LYS A 338 3.52 23.27 3.49
N LYS A 339 4.46 22.36 3.26
CA LYS A 339 4.94 22.09 1.90
C LYS A 339 3.78 21.41 1.17
N ILE A 340 3.24 22.03 0.13
CA ILE A 340 2.14 21.47 -0.67
C ILE A 340 2.70 21.04 -2.03
N VAL A 341 2.22 19.91 -2.56
CA VAL A 341 2.41 19.52 -3.96
C VAL A 341 1.33 20.20 -4.79
N GLU A 342 1.73 21.14 -5.65
CA GLU A 342 0.83 21.91 -6.52
C GLU A 342 0.71 21.31 -7.93
N GLY A 343 1.66 20.46 -8.31
CA GLY A 343 1.66 19.74 -9.58
C GLY A 343 2.58 18.53 -9.57
N ALA A 344 2.28 17.60 -10.46
CA ALA A 344 3.05 16.38 -10.65
C ALA A 344 3.21 16.09 -12.14
N ARG A 345 4.30 15.44 -12.53
CA ARG A 345 4.49 14.85 -13.85
C ARG A 345 4.53 13.33 -13.69
N ILE A 346 3.72 12.62 -14.45
CA ILE A 346 3.62 11.17 -14.41
C ILE A 346 4.02 10.64 -15.78
N GLU A 347 4.98 9.73 -15.79
CA GLU A 347 5.38 8.93 -16.95
C GLU A 347 4.78 7.52 -16.81
N PHE A 348 3.92 7.15 -17.75
CA PHE A 348 3.29 5.84 -17.81
C PHE A 348 4.24 4.81 -18.44
N CYS A 349 4.07 3.54 -18.08
CA CYS A 349 4.85 2.45 -18.69
C CYS A 349 4.54 2.33 -20.19
N THR A 350 3.29 2.54 -20.58
CA THR A 350 2.86 2.51 -21.99
C THR A 350 2.03 3.74 -22.38
N GLU A 351 2.01 4.05 -23.68
CA GLU A 351 1.12 5.09 -24.22
C GLU A 351 -0.36 4.73 -24.06
N VAL A 352 -0.68 3.44 -24.14
CA VAL A 352 -2.05 2.92 -23.92
C VAL A 352 -2.53 3.25 -22.51
N GLU A 353 -1.72 2.99 -21.48
CA GLU A 353 -2.06 3.34 -20.09
C GLU A 353 -2.28 4.85 -19.90
N LYS A 354 -1.49 5.69 -20.58
CA LYS A 354 -1.70 7.15 -20.59
C LYS A 354 -3.07 7.51 -21.17
N ILE A 355 -3.41 6.96 -22.33
CA ILE A 355 -4.66 7.23 -23.05
C ILE A 355 -5.86 6.80 -22.21
N ASP A 356 -5.82 5.59 -21.65
CA ASP A 356 -6.90 5.05 -20.82
C ASP A 356 -7.11 5.88 -19.55
N PHE A 357 -6.02 6.31 -18.91
CA PHE A 357 -6.11 7.21 -17.75
C PHE A 357 -6.74 8.56 -18.10
N LEU A 358 -6.31 9.19 -19.21
CA LEU A 358 -6.88 10.46 -19.67
C LEU A 358 -8.38 10.33 -20.01
N ALA A 359 -8.77 9.22 -20.65
CA ALA A 359 -10.16 8.92 -20.95
C ALA A 359 -11.00 8.78 -19.67
N LEU A 360 -10.49 8.04 -18.68
CA LEU A 360 -11.14 7.87 -17.37
C LEU A 360 -11.30 9.23 -16.66
N VAL A 361 -10.24 10.05 -16.59
CA VAL A 361 -10.30 11.37 -15.96
C VAL A 361 -11.34 12.25 -16.65
N LYS A 362 -11.35 12.29 -17.99
CA LYS A 362 -12.33 13.06 -18.76
C LYS A 362 -13.76 12.59 -18.48
N GLN A 363 -13.99 11.28 -18.42
CA GLN A 363 -15.28 10.71 -18.09
C GLN A 363 -15.74 11.13 -16.69
N CYS A 364 -14.87 11.02 -15.67
CA CYS A 364 -15.18 11.42 -14.30
C CYS A 364 -15.53 12.91 -14.20
N GLN A 365 -14.71 13.79 -14.80
CA GLN A 365 -14.91 15.23 -14.76
C GLN A 365 -16.14 15.69 -15.55
N THR A 366 -16.52 14.97 -16.62
CA THR A 366 -17.74 15.27 -17.40
C THR A 366 -19.00 14.77 -16.69
N ARG A 367 -18.92 13.61 -16.03
CA ARG A 367 -20.08 12.98 -15.37
C ARG A 367 -20.53 13.78 -14.15
N CYS A 368 -19.60 14.17 -13.29
CA CYS A 368 -19.96 14.82 -12.03
C CYS A 368 -18.75 15.50 -11.41
N CYS A 369 -18.82 16.80 -11.14
CA CYS A 369 -17.88 17.49 -10.26
C CYS A 369 -18.58 17.78 -8.94
N LEU A 370 -17.96 17.35 -7.83
CA LEU A 370 -18.56 17.35 -6.50
C LEU A 370 -17.82 18.33 -5.57
N ASP A 371 -18.56 18.97 -4.67
CA ASP A 371 -17.95 19.68 -3.54
C ASP A 371 -17.50 18.65 -2.51
N LEU A 372 -16.21 18.31 -2.54
CA LEU A 372 -15.62 17.24 -1.74
C LEU A 372 -14.79 17.83 -0.58
N PRO A 373 -14.72 17.14 0.57
CA PRO A 373 -13.89 17.55 1.70
C PRO A 373 -12.39 17.43 1.37
N ASP A 374 -11.52 17.90 2.27
CA ASP A 374 -10.08 17.63 2.12
C ASP A 374 -9.81 16.13 2.25
N LEU A 375 -8.86 15.61 1.47
CA LEU A 375 -8.36 14.25 1.64
C LEU A 375 -7.53 14.16 2.92
N LEU A 376 -8.13 13.61 3.97
CA LEU A 376 -7.48 13.31 5.24
C LEU A 376 -7.27 11.79 5.37
N GLY A 377 -6.16 11.37 5.98
CA GLY A 377 -5.93 9.96 6.38
C GLY A 377 -5.30 9.05 5.31
N VAL A 378 -4.97 9.56 4.13
CA VAL A 378 -4.30 8.80 3.05
C VAL A 378 -2.81 9.19 2.90
N ASN A 379 -2.37 10.27 3.56
CA ASN A 379 -1.02 10.83 3.41
C ASN A 379 -0.08 10.39 4.52
#